data_AF-A0AAV2FRM4-F1
#
_entry.id   AF-A0AAV2FRM4-F1
#
_cell.length_a   1.000
_cell.length_b   1.000
_cell.length_c   1.000
_cell.angle_alpha   90.00
_cell.angle_beta   90.00
_cell.angle_gamma   90.00
#
_symmetry.space_group_name_H-M   'P 1'
#
loop_
_entity.id
_entity.type
_entity.pdbx_description
1 polymer ?
#
loop_
_entity_poly.entity_id
_entity_poly.type
_entity_poly.pdbx_seq_one_letter_code
_entity_poly.pdbx_strand_id
1 'polypeptide(L)'
;MDLSTKSTTTILLLIFTLTLSSLLSISISQDIAPSPSSSSTDDSSASPSLSSSSSANGSPAMSPSDALMQDKEPADISAPSGSVSSDLTTTSSSSPTSSEVTTADPSISIDDASSSSTTAPSPSPDASFPSFPTMFSTKFERKMQENSITKATDMVKELCSGTENPAKCMEFFRDSRSDDPAEIIHTEIGTLKTLVQEGISAATKVRRQDNAASGVLDVCLENYDKAIGNLDKASATCEKCIRSTPKCSPKNTSEVKTMLSAVISNVGYCDEAFNAQGLAPPMKATNEAVIELTDWLLEFCKKLGHKY
;
A
#
# COMPACT_ATOMS: atom_id res chain seq x y z
N MET A 1 -14.64 -49.37 -9.00
CA MET A 1 -13.88 -49.07 -7.77
C MET A 1 -13.21 -47.73 -7.97
N ASP A 2 -13.67 -46.78 -7.17
CA ASP A 2 -13.63 -45.33 -7.34
C ASP A 2 -12.24 -44.68 -7.39
N LEU A 3 -11.92 -44.03 -8.52
CA LEU A 3 -10.89 -42.99 -8.58
C LEU A 3 -11.39 -41.64 -8.02
N SER A 4 -12.72 -41.45 -7.91
CA SER A 4 -13.31 -40.17 -7.52
C SER A 4 -13.15 -39.84 -6.03
N THR A 5 -13.05 -40.83 -5.16
CA THR A 5 -12.94 -40.65 -3.70
C THR A 5 -11.50 -40.37 -3.24
N LYS A 6 -10.49 -40.84 -3.97
CA LYS A 6 -9.08 -40.58 -3.63
C LYS A 6 -8.70 -39.11 -3.82
N SER A 7 -9.18 -38.47 -4.89
CA SER A 7 -8.84 -37.08 -5.21
C SER A 7 -9.44 -36.09 -4.19
N THR A 8 -10.70 -36.30 -3.79
CA THR A 8 -11.37 -35.45 -2.78
C THR A 8 -10.72 -35.55 -1.41
N THR A 9 -10.25 -36.74 -1.03
CA THR A 9 -9.58 -36.95 0.27
C THR A 9 -8.23 -36.22 0.33
N THR A 10 -7.47 -36.21 -0.77
CA THR A 10 -6.20 -35.47 -0.85
C THR A 10 -6.37 -33.96 -0.80
N ILE A 11 -7.40 -33.43 -1.47
CA ILE A 11 -7.71 -31.99 -1.46
C ILE A 11 -8.16 -31.55 -0.04
N LEU A 12 -9.00 -32.34 0.63
CA LEU A 12 -9.42 -32.05 2.01
C LEU A 12 -8.25 -32.12 3.00
N LEU A 13 -7.31 -33.06 2.82
CA LEU A 13 -6.09 -33.14 3.62
C LEU A 13 -5.20 -31.91 3.43
N LEU A 14 -5.06 -31.41 2.20
CA LEU A 14 -4.28 -30.20 1.92
C LEU A 14 -4.91 -28.96 2.55
N ILE A 15 -6.23 -28.78 2.41
CA ILE A 15 -6.96 -27.67 3.03
C ILE A 15 -6.85 -27.74 4.56
N PHE A 16 -6.98 -28.94 5.15
CA PHE A 16 -6.85 -29.13 6.60
C PHE A 16 -5.44 -28.83 7.11
N THR A 17 -4.39 -29.24 6.39
CA THR A 17 -3.01 -28.92 6.79
C THR A 17 -2.69 -27.43 6.70
N LEU A 18 -3.28 -26.72 5.73
CA LEU A 18 -3.08 -25.27 5.57
C LEU A 18 -3.79 -24.48 6.69
N THR A 19 -5.02 -24.85 7.05
CA THR A 19 -5.76 -24.18 8.14
C THR A 19 -5.18 -24.49 9.52
N LEU A 20 -4.70 -25.72 9.74
CA LEU A 20 -4.06 -26.10 11.02
C LEU A 20 -2.75 -25.33 11.22
N SER A 21 -1.97 -25.12 10.15
CA SER A 21 -0.72 -24.34 10.23
C SER A 21 -0.99 -22.87 10.60
N SER A 22 -2.06 -22.27 10.08
CA SER A 22 -2.47 -20.91 10.44
C SER A 22 -2.98 -20.80 11.88
N LEU A 23 -3.66 -21.83 12.41
CA LEU A 23 -4.14 -21.84 13.79
C LEU A 23 -3.00 -22.04 14.81
N LEU A 24 -2.01 -22.87 14.47
CA LEU A 24 -0.82 -23.08 15.33
C LEU A 24 0.06 -21.84 15.45
N SER A 25 0.08 -20.95 14.44
CA SER A 25 0.80 -19.67 14.52
C SER A 25 0.14 -18.64 15.46
N ILE A 26 -1.13 -18.83 15.82
CA ILE A 26 -1.87 -17.87 16.68
C ILE A 26 -1.73 -18.23 18.18
N SER A 27 -1.37 -19.47 18.53
CA SER A 27 -1.35 -19.94 19.94
C SER A 27 -0.02 -19.77 20.70
N ILE A 28 1.01 -19.10 20.17
CA ILE A 28 2.32 -18.95 20.86
C ILE A 28 2.49 -17.56 21.54
N SER A 29 1.46 -16.71 21.60
CA SER A 29 1.57 -15.36 22.20
C SER A 29 0.90 -15.16 23.57
N GLN A 30 0.63 -16.21 24.35
CA GLN A 30 0.19 -16.07 25.74
C GLN A 30 0.94 -17.05 26.66
N ASP A 31 1.99 -16.55 27.33
CA ASP A 31 2.27 -16.71 28.77
C ASP A 31 3.78 -16.53 29.04
N ILE A 32 4.21 -15.30 29.32
CA ILE A 32 5.34 -15.04 30.23
C ILE A 32 5.03 -13.76 31.01
N ALA A 33 4.47 -13.93 32.21
CA ALA A 33 4.43 -12.89 33.24
C ALA A 33 5.84 -12.68 33.84
N PRO A 34 6.32 -11.44 34.02
CA PRO A 34 7.53 -11.19 34.77
C PRO A 34 7.25 -11.16 36.29
N SER A 35 7.92 -12.04 37.04
CA SER A 35 7.94 -12.03 38.50
C SER A 35 8.64 -10.76 39.05
N PRO A 36 8.13 -10.16 40.14
CA PRO A 36 8.80 -9.04 40.81
C PRO A 36 9.85 -9.56 41.81
N SER A 37 11.10 -9.16 41.64
CA SER A 37 12.14 -9.32 42.66
C SER A 37 12.38 -7.99 43.36
N SER A 38 11.92 -7.91 44.60
CA SER A 38 12.23 -6.88 45.60
C SER A 38 13.54 -7.21 46.33
N SER A 39 14.44 -6.24 46.48
CA SER A 39 15.27 -6.12 47.69
C SER A 39 15.87 -4.71 47.82
N SER A 40 15.63 -4.17 49.01
CA SER A 40 16.01 -2.91 49.65
C SER A 40 17.51 -2.56 49.68
N THR A 41 17.84 -1.25 49.76
CA THR A 41 18.37 -0.57 50.98
C THR A 41 18.63 0.93 50.73
N ASP A 42 18.02 1.76 51.59
CA ASP A 42 18.58 2.90 52.34
C ASP A 42 19.16 4.17 51.66
N ASP A 43 18.40 5.26 51.90
CA ASP A 43 18.77 6.44 52.70
C ASP A 43 19.68 7.53 52.09
N SER A 44 19.08 8.70 51.78
CA SER A 44 19.49 10.01 52.33
C SER A 44 18.77 11.20 51.65
N SER A 45 17.96 11.89 52.46
CA SER A 45 17.91 13.35 52.64
C SER A 45 17.92 14.31 51.44
N ALA A 46 16.79 15.01 51.21
CA ALA A 46 16.66 16.48 51.36
C ALA A 46 15.33 17.01 50.78
N SER A 47 14.64 17.83 51.59
CA SER A 47 13.38 18.55 51.34
C SER A 47 13.54 19.75 50.34
N PRO A 48 12.54 20.64 50.18
CA PRO A 48 11.20 20.48 49.60
C PRO A 48 10.93 21.52 48.48
N SER A 49 9.85 21.36 47.70
CA SER A 49 9.16 22.54 47.14
C SER A 49 7.68 22.28 46.90
N LEU A 50 6.91 23.26 47.38
CA LEU A 50 5.48 23.43 47.34
C LEU A 50 4.99 23.69 45.91
N SER A 51 3.80 23.17 45.58
CA SER A 51 2.70 23.78 44.78
C SER A 51 1.65 22.68 44.61
N SER A 52 0.47 22.74 45.25
CA SER A 52 -0.76 23.42 44.78
C SER A 52 -1.03 23.08 43.30
N SER A 53 -2.16 22.53 42.85
CA SER A 53 -3.54 22.63 43.34
C SER A 53 -4.45 21.90 42.34
N SER A 54 -5.66 21.51 42.77
CA SER A 54 -6.88 21.30 41.96
C SER A 54 -6.88 20.02 41.07
N SER A 55 -7.95 19.24 40.91
CA SER A 55 -9.38 19.49 41.04
C SER A 55 -10.13 18.20 41.37
N ALA A 56 -11.27 18.38 42.03
CA ALA A 56 -12.16 17.36 42.52
C ALA A 56 -12.87 16.57 41.39
N ASN A 57 -12.95 15.26 41.63
CA ASN A 57 -13.95 14.36 41.08
C ASN A 57 -15.37 14.79 41.53
N GLY A 58 -16.32 14.80 40.61
CA GLY A 58 -17.74 14.98 40.91
C GLY A 58 -18.62 14.81 39.68
N SER A 59 -19.26 13.63 39.59
CA SER A 59 -20.37 13.17 38.72
C SER A 59 -21.51 14.20 38.50
N PRO A 60 -22.56 14.00 37.62
CA PRO A 60 -23.13 12.72 37.18
C PRO A 60 -23.78 12.65 35.77
N ALA A 61 -24.31 11.46 35.51
CA ALA A 61 -25.16 11.04 34.41
C ALA A 61 -26.44 11.88 34.21
N MET A 62 -26.88 12.01 32.96
CA MET A 62 -28.26 12.29 32.59
C MET A 62 -28.72 11.37 31.46
N SER A 63 -29.89 10.77 31.67
CA SER A 63 -30.67 9.96 30.73
C SER A 63 -31.24 10.78 29.56
N PRO A 64 -31.60 10.12 28.45
CA PRO A 64 -32.36 10.72 27.36
C PRO A 64 -33.86 10.66 27.65
N SER A 65 -34.57 11.73 27.29
CA SER A 65 -36.04 11.72 27.17
C SER A 65 -36.43 12.14 25.76
N ASP A 66 -37.39 11.37 25.25
CA ASP A 66 -38.19 11.57 24.04
C ASP A 66 -38.68 13.00 23.82
N ALA A 67 -38.70 13.40 22.54
CA ALA A 67 -39.69 14.35 22.02
C ALA A 67 -40.01 14.01 20.56
N LEU A 68 -41.22 13.51 20.38
CA LEU A 68 -41.96 13.28 19.14
C LEU A 68 -42.50 14.60 18.56
N MET A 69 -42.88 14.58 17.28
CA MET A 69 -43.63 15.58 16.49
C MET A 69 -42.78 16.71 15.87
N GLN A 70 -42.95 17.11 14.61
CA GLN A 70 -44.22 17.33 13.90
C GLN A 70 -43.98 17.53 12.38
N ASP A 71 -44.93 17.04 11.58
CA ASP A 71 -45.20 17.39 10.17
C ASP A 71 -45.06 18.90 9.86
N LYS A 72 -44.38 19.24 8.74
CA LYS A 72 -44.76 20.37 7.86
C LYS A 72 -44.02 20.40 6.51
N GLU A 73 -44.64 19.83 5.49
CA GLU A 73 -44.65 20.37 4.11
C GLU A 73 -46.05 20.98 3.87
N PRO A 74 -46.37 21.76 2.80
CA PRO A 74 -45.56 22.19 1.65
C PRO A 74 -45.67 23.71 1.35
N ALA A 75 -44.89 24.23 0.41
CA ALA A 75 -45.32 25.30 -0.51
C ALA A 75 -44.28 25.60 -1.62
N ASP A 76 -44.73 25.36 -2.86
CA ASP A 76 -44.31 26.03 -4.09
C ASP A 76 -44.08 27.54 -3.93
N ILE A 77 -42.94 28.06 -4.40
CA ILE A 77 -42.89 29.41 -4.97
C ILE A 77 -41.97 29.44 -6.20
N SER A 78 -42.60 29.84 -7.30
CA SER A 78 -42.11 30.08 -8.64
C SER A 78 -40.89 31.01 -8.74
N ALA A 79 -40.17 30.82 -9.85
CA ALA A 79 -39.16 31.73 -10.41
C ALA A 79 -39.68 33.17 -10.60
N PRO A 80 -38.75 34.13 -10.79
CA PRO A 80 -38.67 34.70 -12.13
C PRO A 80 -37.26 34.92 -12.66
N SER A 81 -37.21 34.85 -13.98
CA SER A 81 -36.16 35.28 -14.89
C SER A 81 -35.63 36.69 -14.59
N GLY A 82 -34.30 36.85 -14.68
CA GLY A 82 -33.63 38.15 -14.62
C GLY A 82 -32.38 38.14 -15.48
N SER A 83 -32.56 38.39 -16.77
CA SER A 83 -31.49 38.68 -17.73
C SER A 83 -31.03 40.12 -17.53
N VAL A 84 -29.75 40.36 -17.24
CA VAL A 84 -29.07 41.61 -17.59
C VAL A 84 -27.63 41.34 -17.98
N SER A 85 -27.28 41.93 -19.12
CA SER A 85 -26.00 41.90 -19.81
C SER A 85 -25.19 43.15 -19.47
N SER A 86 -23.88 43.06 -19.73
CA SER A 86 -22.93 44.15 -20.03
C SER A 86 -22.17 44.77 -18.85
N ASP A 87 -20.86 44.51 -18.80
CA ASP A 87 -19.77 45.46 -19.15
C ASP A 87 -18.46 45.01 -18.47
N LEU A 88 -17.45 44.60 -19.25
CA LEU A 88 -16.33 45.43 -19.71
C LEU A 88 -15.42 45.95 -18.57
N THR A 89 -14.31 45.26 -18.34
CA THR A 89 -13.08 45.88 -17.80
C THR A 89 -11.84 45.10 -18.26
N THR A 90 -11.37 45.51 -19.43
CA THR A 90 -9.99 45.93 -19.74
C THR A 90 -8.83 45.47 -18.84
N THR A 91 -7.90 44.76 -19.48
CA THR A 91 -6.43 44.91 -19.40
C THR A 91 -5.71 44.77 -18.05
N SER A 92 -4.80 43.79 -17.99
CA SER A 92 -3.36 44.06 -17.77
C SER A 92 -2.51 42.86 -18.20
N SER A 93 -1.92 42.99 -19.38
CA SER A 93 -0.75 42.22 -19.83
C SER A 93 0.49 42.79 -19.16
N SER A 94 1.30 41.94 -18.54
CA SER A 94 2.66 42.28 -18.10
C SER A 94 3.61 41.12 -18.33
N SER A 95 4.25 41.13 -19.50
CA SER A 95 5.60 40.62 -19.74
C SER A 95 6.19 41.63 -20.72
N PRO A 96 7.32 42.29 -20.41
CA PRO A 96 8.61 41.66 -20.72
C PRO A 96 9.76 42.09 -19.79
N THR A 97 10.85 41.33 -19.76
CA THR A 97 12.20 41.93 -19.82
C THR A 97 13.24 40.87 -20.19
N SER A 98 13.69 40.96 -21.44
CA SER A 98 15.00 40.49 -21.87
C SER A 98 16.07 41.40 -21.26
N SER A 99 17.12 40.82 -20.70
CA SER A 99 18.40 41.49 -20.50
C SER A 99 19.47 40.72 -21.26
N GLU A 100 20.10 41.46 -22.16
CA GLU A 100 21.11 41.07 -23.12
C GLU A 100 22.52 41.32 -22.52
N VAL A 101 23.44 40.39 -22.79
CA VAL A 101 24.91 40.53 -22.98
C VAL A 101 25.75 41.24 -21.91
N THR A 102 26.69 40.48 -21.33
CA THR A 102 28.08 40.94 -21.16
C THR A 102 29.06 39.83 -21.51
N THR A 103 29.83 40.08 -22.56
CA THR A 103 31.03 39.39 -23.02
C THR A 103 32.15 39.52 -21.99
N ALA A 104 32.73 38.40 -21.55
CA ALA A 104 34.06 38.37 -20.95
C ALA A 104 34.74 37.03 -21.26
N ASP A 105 35.64 37.12 -22.22
CA ASP A 105 36.73 36.19 -22.53
C ASP A 105 37.72 36.16 -21.35
N PRO A 106 38.12 34.96 -20.88
CA PRO A 106 39.50 34.79 -20.49
C PRO A 106 40.10 33.59 -21.23
N SER A 107 41.01 33.93 -22.15
CA SER A 107 42.05 33.07 -22.66
C SER A 107 42.73 32.31 -21.52
N ILE A 108 42.43 31.02 -21.40
CA ILE A 108 43.20 30.08 -20.59
C ILE A 108 43.92 29.14 -21.54
N SER A 109 45.24 29.25 -21.47
CA SER A 109 46.25 28.50 -22.18
C SER A 109 46.02 26.99 -22.09
N ILE A 110 46.11 26.34 -23.24
CA ILE A 110 46.23 24.89 -23.35
C ILE A 110 47.71 24.58 -23.16
N ASP A 111 48.08 24.15 -21.95
CA ASP A 111 49.35 23.48 -21.71
C ASP A 111 49.13 21.96 -21.76
N ASP A 112 49.78 21.41 -22.78
CA ASP A 112 50.05 20.02 -23.06
C ASP A 112 51.04 19.48 -22.02
N ALA A 113 50.68 18.45 -21.23
CA ALA A 113 51.61 17.43 -20.75
C ALA A 113 50.99 16.43 -19.76
N SER A 114 51.37 15.17 -19.98
CA SER A 114 51.52 14.08 -19.00
C SER A 114 50.27 13.29 -18.60
N SER A 115 50.02 12.25 -19.40
CA SER A 115 50.08 10.84 -18.98
C SER A 115 50.09 10.58 -17.46
N SER A 116 48.93 10.24 -16.92
CA SER A 116 48.84 9.37 -15.75
C SER A 116 47.70 8.38 -15.97
N SER A 117 48.11 7.17 -16.32
CA SER A 117 47.25 5.99 -16.41
C SER A 117 46.76 5.60 -15.02
N THR A 118 45.60 6.10 -14.61
CA THR A 118 44.89 5.57 -13.44
C THR A 118 44.11 4.35 -13.89
N THR A 119 44.71 3.18 -13.70
CA THR A 119 44.09 1.87 -13.88
C THR A 119 42.84 1.81 -13.00
N ALA A 120 41.66 1.89 -13.63
CA ALA A 120 40.40 1.62 -12.96
C ALA A 120 40.44 0.16 -12.45
N PRO A 121 40.15 -0.11 -11.16
CA PRO A 121 40.03 -1.47 -10.67
C PRO A 121 38.85 -2.13 -11.37
N SER A 122 39.16 -3.17 -12.14
CA SER A 122 38.20 -4.04 -12.79
C SER A 122 37.31 -4.69 -11.71
N PRO A 123 35.97 -4.57 -11.77
CA PRO A 123 35.11 -5.24 -10.81
C PRO A 123 35.20 -6.75 -11.03
N SER A 124 35.77 -7.46 -10.06
CA SER A 124 35.82 -8.92 -10.03
C SER A 124 34.40 -9.49 -10.08
N PRO A 125 34.06 -10.34 -11.07
CA PRO A 125 32.76 -10.98 -11.13
C PRO A 125 32.82 -12.30 -10.38
N ASP A 126 32.77 -12.31 -9.05
CA ASP A 126 32.66 -13.59 -8.32
C ASP A 126 32.16 -13.47 -6.87
N ALA A 127 31.27 -12.53 -6.60
CA ALA A 127 30.38 -12.67 -5.45
C ALA A 127 29.26 -13.65 -5.83
N SER A 128 29.56 -14.95 -5.72
CA SER A 128 28.54 -16.00 -5.66
C SER A 128 27.69 -15.77 -4.42
N PHE A 129 26.73 -14.86 -4.51
CA PHE A 129 25.67 -14.76 -3.52
C PHE A 129 24.90 -16.08 -3.52
N PRO A 130 24.57 -16.64 -2.35
CA PRO A 130 23.76 -17.84 -2.28
C PRO A 130 22.47 -17.57 -3.03
N SER A 131 22.23 -18.34 -4.09
CA SER A 131 21.02 -18.26 -4.90
C SER A 131 19.83 -18.51 -3.97
N PHE A 132 19.17 -17.43 -3.55
CA PHE A 132 18.04 -17.54 -2.65
C PHE A 132 16.93 -18.30 -3.38
N PRO A 133 16.37 -19.36 -2.78
CA PRO A 133 15.38 -20.16 -3.45
C PRO A 133 14.13 -19.29 -3.70
N THR A 134 13.69 -19.25 -4.96
CA THR A 134 12.56 -18.51 -5.54
C THR A 134 11.18 -18.93 -4.99
N MET A 135 11.12 -19.42 -3.75
CA MET A 135 9.93 -20.06 -3.19
C MET A 135 8.73 -19.12 -3.05
N PHE A 136 8.96 -17.79 -3.01
CA PHE A 136 7.92 -16.79 -2.78
C PHE A 136 7.09 -16.47 -4.04
N SER A 137 7.69 -16.54 -5.25
CA SER A 137 6.95 -16.35 -6.51
C SER A 137 5.92 -17.47 -6.75
N THR A 138 6.17 -18.64 -6.18
CA THR A 138 5.37 -19.84 -6.46
C THR A 138 3.92 -19.73 -6.01
N LYS A 139 3.55 -18.86 -5.07
CA LYS A 139 2.14 -18.76 -4.62
C LYS A 139 1.31 -17.90 -5.55
N PHE A 140 1.86 -16.79 -6.02
CA PHE A 140 1.27 -15.96 -7.07
C PHE A 140 1.24 -16.72 -8.41
N GLU A 141 2.36 -17.34 -8.79
CA GLU A 141 2.45 -18.18 -10.00
C GLU A 141 1.56 -19.42 -9.91
N ARG A 142 1.43 -20.06 -8.74
CA ARG A 142 0.51 -21.21 -8.55
C ARG A 142 -0.94 -20.77 -8.62
N LYS A 143 -1.29 -19.57 -8.12
CA LYS A 143 -2.63 -19.00 -8.29
C LYS A 143 -2.95 -18.78 -9.78
N MET A 144 -1.96 -18.38 -10.59
CA MET A 144 -2.11 -18.32 -12.05
C MET A 144 -2.21 -19.72 -12.69
N GLN A 145 -1.42 -20.68 -12.21
CA GLN A 145 -1.25 -21.99 -12.86
C GLN A 145 -2.32 -23.04 -12.50
N GLU A 146 -3.07 -22.88 -11.40
CA GLU A 146 -4.07 -23.85 -10.95
C GLU A 146 -5.36 -23.76 -11.80
N ASN A 147 -5.33 -24.41 -12.95
CA ASN A 147 -6.41 -24.45 -13.95
C ASN A 147 -7.69 -25.13 -13.43
N SER A 148 -8.67 -24.32 -13.06
CA SER A 148 -10.08 -24.68 -13.19
C SER A 148 -10.78 -23.65 -14.09
N ILE A 149 -11.55 -24.13 -15.06
CA ILE A 149 -12.18 -23.28 -16.09
C ILE A 149 -13.43 -22.63 -15.46
N THR A 150 -13.25 -21.58 -14.69
CA THR A 150 -14.34 -20.64 -14.36
C THR A 150 -14.33 -19.50 -15.39
N LYS A 151 -15.51 -19.20 -15.91
CA LYS A 151 -15.69 -18.11 -16.89
C LYS A 151 -15.54 -16.79 -16.13
N ALA A 152 -14.54 -15.99 -16.48
CA ALA A 152 -14.41 -14.63 -15.96
C ALA A 152 -15.70 -13.85 -16.22
N THR A 153 -16.13 -13.08 -15.22
CA THR A 153 -17.37 -12.30 -15.30
C THR A 153 -17.21 -11.18 -16.34
N ASP A 154 -18.31 -10.75 -16.97
CA ASP A 154 -18.28 -9.64 -17.93
C ASP A 154 -17.75 -8.35 -17.29
N MET A 155 -17.94 -8.21 -15.98
CA MET A 155 -17.38 -7.13 -15.18
C MET A 155 -15.85 -7.17 -15.09
N VAL A 156 -15.26 -8.31 -14.75
CA VAL A 156 -13.79 -8.45 -14.71
C VAL A 156 -13.20 -8.18 -16.09
N LYS A 157 -13.85 -8.66 -17.16
CA LYS A 157 -13.47 -8.34 -18.55
C LYS A 157 -13.49 -6.85 -18.81
N GLU A 158 -14.53 -6.16 -18.37
CA GLU A 158 -14.62 -4.73 -18.50
C GLU A 158 -13.54 -4.00 -17.69
N LEU A 159 -13.30 -4.40 -16.45
CA LEU A 159 -12.29 -3.83 -15.58
C LEU A 159 -10.88 -4.00 -16.17
N CYS A 160 -10.52 -5.22 -16.61
CA CYS A 160 -9.23 -5.54 -17.20
C CYS A 160 -9.00 -4.95 -18.60
N SER A 161 -10.05 -4.54 -19.34
CA SER A 161 -9.89 -3.99 -20.70
C SER A 161 -9.06 -2.71 -20.81
N GLY A 162 -8.79 -2.04 -19.68
CA GLY A 162 -8.03 -0.78 -19.63
C GLY A 162 -6.64 -0.91 -19.03
N THR A 163 -6.21 -2.13 -18.68
CA THR A 163 -4.87 -2.36 -18.14
C THR A 163 -3.86 -2.56 -19.28
N GLU A 164 -2.57 -2.43 -18.98
CA GLU A 164 -1.50 -2.68 -19.96
C GLU A 164 -1.52 -4.13 -20.47
N ASN A 165 -1.88 -5.09 -19.60
CA ASN A 165 -2.01 -6.50 -19.94
C ASN A 165 -3.38 -7.06 -19.53
N PRO A 166 -4.41 -6.90 -20.37
CA PRO A 166 -5.76 -7.38 -20.08
C PRO A 166 -5.83 -8.89 -19.86
N ALA A 167 -5.02 -9.68 -20.59
CA ALA A 167 -5.02 -11.14 -20.48
C ALA A 167 -4.52 -11.60 -19.10
N LYS A 168 -3.40 -11.04 -18.63
CA LYS A 168 -2.83 -11.36 -17.32
C LYS A 168 -3.70 -10.86 -16.17
N CYS A 169 -4.31 -9.68 -16.31
CA CYS A 169 -5.34 -9.21 -15.39
C CYS A 169 -6.51 -10.20 -15.31
N MET A 170 -7.06 -10.62 -16.46
CA MET A 170 -8.16 -11.59 -16.50
C MET A 170 -7.82 -12.93 -15.85
N GLU A 171 -6.59 -13.42 -16.06
CA GLU A 171 -6.11 -14.65 -15.44
C GLU A 171 -6.05 -14.52 -13.92
N PHE A 172 -5.57 -13.39 -13.42
CA PHE A 172 -5.47 -13.12 -11.99
C PHE A 172 -6.84 -13.07 -11.30
N PHE A 173 -7.82 -12.42 -11.93
CA PHE A 173 -9.19 -12.28 -11.41
C PHE A 173 -10.12 -13.45 -11.82
N ARG A 174 -9.60 -14.51 -12.45
CA ARG A 174 -10.41 -15.64 -12.93
C ARG A 174 -11.20 -16.34 -11.82
N ASP A 175 -10.63 -16.37 -10.62
CA ASP A 175 -11.21 -17.03 -9.45
C ASP A 175 -12.08 -16.09 -8.61
N SER A 176 -12.22 -14.82 -9.01
CA SER A 176 -13.13 -13.88 -8.37
C SER A 176 -14.57 -14.36 -8.58
N ARG A 177 -15.21 -14.80 -7.49
CA ARG A 177 -16.58 -15.35 -7.51
C ARG A 177 -17.67 -14.29 -7.38
N SER A 178 -17.28 -13.05 -7.11
CA SER A 178 -18.22 -11.96 -6.91
C SER A 178 -18.51 -11.26 -8.22
N ASP A 179 -19.79 -10.96 -8.44
CA ASP A 179 -20.26 -10.03 -9.47
C ASP A 179 -20.35 -8.59 -8.93
N ASP A 180 -20.00 -8.35 -7.66
CA ASP A 180 -19.96 -7.02 -7.05
C ASP A 180 -18.53 -6.45 -7.15
N PRO A 181 -18.33 -5.32 -7.88
CA PRO A 181 -16.99 -4.75 -8.04
C PRO A 181 -16.38 -4.33 -6.71
N ALA A 182 -17.22 -4.02 -5.72
CA ALA A 182 -16.80 -3.69 -4.37
C ALA A 182 -16.08 -4.85 -3.68
N GLU A 183 -16.69 -6.03 -3.75
CA GLU A 183 -16.18 -7.23 -3.13
C GLU A 183 -14.92 -7.71 -3.84
N ILE A 184 -14.87 -7.58 -5.18
CA ILE A 184 -13.65 -7.85 -5.96
C ILE A 184 -12.49 -6.96 -5.47
N ILE A 185 -12.68 -5.65 -5.40
CA ILE A 185 -11.62 -4.72 -4.97
C ILE A 185 -11.21 -4.99 -3.52
N HIS A 186 -12.17 -5.18 -2.61
CA HIS A 186 -11.87 -5.47 -1.21
C HIS A 186 -11.06 -6.78 -1.07
N THR A 187 -11.46 -7.82 -1.80
CA THR A 187 -10.75 -9.11 -1.82
C THR A 187 -9.31 -8.94 -2.29
N GLU A 188 -9.08 -8.17 -3.36
CA GLU A 188 -7.74 -8.01 -3.88
C GLU A 188 -6.86 -7.04 -3.09
N ILE A 189 -7.42 -6.05 -2.41
CA ILE A 189 -6.66 -5.29 -1.39
C ILE A 189 -6.20 -6.25 -0.28
N GLY A 190 -7.04 -7.22 0.11
CA GLY A 190 -6.65 -8.31 1.00
C GLY A 190 -5.50 -9.18 0.46
N THR A 191 -5.54 -9.52 -0.83
CA THR A 191 -4.44 -10.22 -1.52
C THR A 191 -3.14 -9.41 -1.48
N LEU A 192 -3.20 -8.10 -1.80
CA LEU A 192 -2.04 -7.20 -1.74
C LEU A 192 -1.43 -7.15 -0.34
N LYS A 193 -2.25 -7.03 0.70
CA LYS A 193 -1.76 -7.04 2.09
C LYS A 193 -1.01 -8.33 2.41
N THR A 194 -1.53 -9.46 1.94
CA THR A 194 -0.88 -10.77 2.13
C THR A 194 0.48 -10.81 1.43
N LEU A 195 0.58 -10.32 0.19
CA LEU A 195 1.85 -10.25 -0.54
C LEU A 195 2.87 -9.34 0.14
N VAL A 196 2.45 -8.17 0.64
CA VAL A 196 3.35 -7.27 1.39
C VAL A 196 3.83 -7.92 2.69
N GLN A 197 2.96 -8.64 3.42
CA GLN A 197 3.34 -9.41 4.61
C GLN A 197 4.32 -10.56 4.31
N GLU A 198 4.17 -11.21 3.16
CA GLU A 198 5.14 -12.19 2.66
C GLU A 198 6.50 -11.52 2.38
N GLY A 199 6.50 -10.32 1.79
CA GLY A 199 7.69 -9.48 1.62
C GLY A 199 8.39 -9.11 2.93
N ILE A 200 7.62 -8.69 3.95
CA ILE A 200 8.14 -8.43 5.32
C ILE A 200 8.80 -9.67 5.92
N SER A 201 8.15 -10.82 5.78
CA SER A 201 8.66 -12.09 6.29
C SER A 201 9.97 -12.50 5.60
N ALA A 202 10.04 -12.33 4.28
CA ALA A 202 11.25 -12.58 3.49
C ALA A 202 12.38 -11.61 3.89
N ALA A 203 12.12 -10.31 3.94
CA ALA A 203 13.09 -9.29 4.34
C ALA A 203 13.64 -9.55 5.76
N THR A 204 12.76 -9.88 6.72
CA THR A 204 13.15 -10.21 8.09
C THR A 204 14.05 -11.44 8.14
N LYS A 205 13.76 -12.45 7.31
CA LYS A 205 14.58 -13.67 7.24
C LYS A 205 15.97 -13.37 6.68
N VAL A 206 16.06 -12.61 5.59
CA VAL A 206 17.35 -12.21 4.98
C VAL A 206 18.15 -11.37 5.96
N ARG A 207 17.52 -10.44 6.68
CA ARG A 207 18.19 -9.56 7.66
C ARG A 207 18.89 -10.33 8.77
N ARG A 208 18.37 -11.51 9.15
CA ARG A 208 19.00 -12.39 10.16
C ARG A 208 20.19 -13.16 9.63
N GLN A 209 20.30 -13.31 8.30
CA GLN A 209 21.33 -14.12 7.64
C GLN A 209 22.46 -13.26 7.08
N ASP A 210 22.14 -12.05 6.62
CA ASP A 210 23.08 -11.15 5.98
C ASP A 210 23.08 -9.77 6.66
N ASN A 211 24.15 -9.50 7.40
CA ASN A 211 24.33 -8.22 8.08
C ASN A 211 24.74 -7.10 7.12
N ALA A 212 25.29 -7.42 5.93
CA ALA A 212 25.76 -6.41 4.98
C ALA A 212 24.60 -5.60 4.39
N ALA A 213 23.44 -6.24 4.19
CA ALA A 213 22.23 -5.60 3.68
C ALA A 213 21.29 -5.07 4.79
N SER A 214 21.69 -5.12 6.07
CA SER A 214 20.81 -4.84 7.22
C SER A 214 20.15 -3.45 7.16
N GLY A 215 20.92 -2.40 6.83
CA GLY A 215 20.39 -1.05 6.70
C GLY A 215 19.36 -0.88 5.58
N VAL A 216 19.57 -1.55 4.43
CA VAL A 216 18.59 -1.56 3.33
C VAL A 216 17.32 -2.29 3.73
N LEU A 217 17.48 -3.42 4.42
CA LEU A 217 16.36 -4.25 4.87
C LEU A 217 15.49 -3.52 5.91
N ASP A 218 16.09 -2.74 6.80
CA ASP A 218 15.33 -1.92 7.76
C ASP A 218 14.46 -0.88 7.05
N VAL A 219 15.00 -0.22 6.02
CA VAL A 219 14.27 0.71 5.18
C VAL A 219 13.14 0.00 4.39
N CYS A 220 13.40 -1.19 3.86
CA CYS A 220 12.35 -1.99 3.19
C CYS A 220 11.22 -2.34 4.15
N LEU A 221 11.54 -2.78 5.37
CA LEU A 221 10.54 -3.14 6.39
C LEU A 221 9.66 -1.94 6.76
N GLU A 222 10.27 -0.77 7.00
CA GLU A 222 9.51 0.46 7.29
C GLU A 222 8.56 0.82 6.12
N ASN A 223 9.02 0.69 4.88
CA ASN A 223 8.20 0.99 3.72
C ASN A 223 7.09 -0.04 3.49
N TYR A 224 7.31 -1.32 3.76
CA TYR A 224 6.25 -2.32 3.73
C TYR A 224 5.16 -2.06 4.78
N ASP A 225 5.54 -1.66 6.00
CA ASP A 225 4.56 -1.27 7.02
C ASP A 225 3.73 -0.06 6.58
N LYS A 226 4.36 0.94 5.95
CA LYS A 226 3.65 2.09 5.35
C LYS A 226 2.72 1.63 4.22
N ALA A 227 3.14 0.68 3.38
CA ALA A 227 2.33 0.11 2.32
C ALA A 227 1.08 -0.58 2.89
N ILE A 228 1.20 -1.39 3.95
CA ILE A 228 0.06 -2.00 4.66
C ILE A 228 -0.89 -0.91 5.17
N GLY A 229 -0.36 0.12 5.84
CA GLY A 229 -1.18 1.22 6.33
C GLY A 229 -1.93 1.99 5.23
N ASN A 230 -1.34 2.11 4.04
CA ASN A 230 -2.00 2.70 2.87
C ASN A 230 -3.06 1.77 2.28
N LEU A 231 -2.82 0.45 2.24
CA LEU A 231 -3.81 -0.54 1.80
C LEU A 231 -5.04 -0.55 2.72
N ASP A 232 -4.84 -0.47 4.04
CA ASP A 232 -5.95 -0.39 5.01
C ASP A 232 -6.83 0.84 4.78
N LYS A 233 -6.20 2.00 4.58
CA LYS A 233 -6.93 3.23 4.29
C LYS A 233 -7.62 3.17 2.92
N ALA A 234 -6.97 2.60 1.90
CA ALA A 234 -7.56 2.42 0.59
C ALA A 234 -8.82 1.55 0.66
N SER A 235 -8.76 0.43 1.39
CA SER A 235 -9.92 -0.45 1.62
C SER A 235 -11.07 0.30 2.29
N ALA A 236 -10.79 1.01 3.39
CA ALA A 236 -11.80 1.76 4.11
C ALA A 236 -12.44 2.88 3.27
N THR A 237 -11.66 3.57 2.44
CA THR A 237 -12.16 4.62 1.55
C THR A 237 -12.94 4.04 0.37
N CYS A 238 -12.52 2.90 -0.19
CA CYS A 238 -13.29 2.13 -1.15
C CYS A 238 -14.65 1.73 -0.57
N GLU A 239 -14.69 1.14 0.62
CA GLU A 239 -15.96 0.75 1.25
C GLU A 239 -16.91 1.94 1.44
N LYS A 240 -16.41 3.10 1.87
CA LYS A 240 -17.21 4.33 1.98
C LYS A 240 -17.75 4.76 0.62
N CYS A 241 -16.92 4.71 -0.41
CA CYS A 241 -17.26 5.04 -1.79
C CYS A 241 -18.36 4.13 -2.35
N ILE A 242 -18.31 2.83 -2.06
CA ILE A 242 -19.30 1.83 -2.48
C ILE A 242 -20.63 2.00 -1.74
N ARG A 243 -20.60 2.20 -0.41
CA ARG A 243 -21.82 2.34 0.40
C ARG A 243 -22.53 3.68 0.17
N SER A 244 -21.81 4.71 -0.26
CA SER A 244 -22.37 6.02 -0.58
C SER A 244 -22.97 6.00 -1.99
N THR A 245 -24.21 5.50 -2.11
CA THR A 245 -24.97 5.50 -3.38
C THR A 245 -25.14 6.90 -3.99
N PRO A 246 -25.28 7.05 -5.32
CA PRO A 246 -24.97 6.08 -6.38
C PRO A 246 -23.54 6.24 -6.93
N LYS A 247 -22.88 7.37 -6.66
CA LYS A 247 -21.63 7.75 -7.30
C LYS A 247 -20.56 8.02 -6.26
N CYS A 248 -19.43 7.35 -6.42
CA CYS A 248 -18.24 7.62 -5.64
C CYS A 248 -17.86 9.10 -5.79
N SER A 249 -17.73 9.81 -4.67
CA SER A 249 -17.30 11.21 -4.74
C SER A 249 -15.89 11.30 -5.35
N PRO A 250 -15.59 12.30 -6.21
CA PRO A 250 -14.25 12.49 -6.78
C PRO A 250 -13.15 12.58 -5.72
N LYS A 251 -13.51 13.07 -4.53
CA LYS A 251 -12.62 13.12 -3.36
C LYS A 251 -12.20 11.72 -2.91
N ASN A 252 -13.15 10.80 -2.74
CA ASN A 252 -12.86 9.43 -2.31
C ASN A 252 -12.04 8.68 -3.37
N THR A 253 -12.36 8.84 -4.66
CA THR A 253 -11.58 8.22 -5.75
C THR A 253 -10.14 8.75 -5.78
N SER A 254 -9.95 10.07 -5.61
CA SER A 254 -8.62 10.67 -5.53
C SER A 254 -7.82 10.18 -4.32
N GLU A 255 -8.49 10.01 -3.17
CA GLU A 255 -7.89 9.51 -1.95
C GLU A 255 -7.44 8.04 -2.09
N VAL A 256 -8.28 7.16 -2.63
CA VAL A 256 -7.90 5.76 -2.94
C VAL A 256 -6.72 5.74 -3.91
N LYS A 257 -6.77 6.54 -4.98
CA LYS A 257 -5.67 6.64 -5.95
C LYS A 257 -4.35 7.03 -5.27
N THR A 258 -4.40 8.04 -4.41
CA THR A 258 -3.22 8.51 -3.67
C THR A 258 -2.63 7.41 -2.79
N MET A 259 -3.49 6.65 -2.09
CA MET A 259 -3.05 5.56 -1.22
C MET A 259 -2.44 4.40 -2.02
N LEU A 260 -3.06 3.97 -3.12
CA LEU A 260 -2.54 2.90 -3.96
C LEU A 260 -1.25 3.33 -4.69
N SER A 261 -1.14 4.57 -5.18
CA SER A 261 0.13 5.08 -5.71
C SER A 261 1.24 5.10 -4.66
N ALA A 262 0.92 5.44 -3.41
CA ALA A 262 1.89 5.37 -2.32
C ALA A 262 2.32 3.94 -1.98
N VAL A 263 1.45 2.93 -2.16
CA VAL A 263 1.83 1.51 -2.04
C VAL A 263 2.89 1.15 -3.09
N ILE A 264 2.67 1.52 -4.35
CA ILE A 264 3.64 1.29 -5.44
C ILE A 264 4.99 1.93 -5.09
N SER A 265 4.98 3.20 -4.67
CA SER A 265 6.22 3.90 -4.31
C SER A 265 6.94 3.27 -3.12
N ASN A 266 6.22 2.94 -2.04
CA ASN A 266 6.83 2.34 -0.85
C ASN A 266 7.47 0.98 -1.16
N VAL A 267 6.78 0.14 -1.93
CA VAL A 267 7.27 -1.20 -2.28
C VAL A 267 8.43 -1.11 -3.28
N GLY A 268 8.33 -0.26 -4.30
CA GLY A 268 9.39 -0.05 -5.30
C GLY A 268 10.68 0.53 -4.71
N TYR A 269 10.58 1.35 -3.66
CA TYR A 269 11.74 1.92 -2.98
C TYR A 269 12.69 0.85 -2.42
N CYS A 270 12.17 -0.32 -2.04
CA CYS A 270 13.01 -1.42 -1.59
C CYS A 270 13.94 -1.92 -2.71
N ASP A 271 13.42 -2.12 -3.92
CA ASP A 271 14.22 -2.58 -5.06
C ASP A 271 15.27 -1.52 -5.46
N GLU A 272 14.87 -0.25 -5.45
CA GLU A 272 15.78 0.87 -5.70
C GLU A 272 16.93 0.93 -4.68
N ALA A 273 16.63 0.73 -3.39
CA ALA A 273 17.62 0.78 -2.33
C ALA A 273 18.65 -0.37 -2.43
N PHE A 274 18.22 -1.58 -2.81
CA PHE A 274 19.12 -2.69 -3.10
C PHE A 274 19.99 -2.41 -4.33
N ASN A 275 19.39 -1.93 -5.42
CA ASN A 275 20.11 -1.61 -6.65
C ASN A 275 21.15 -0.50 -6.45
N ALA A 276 20.85 0.51 -5.62
CA ALA A 276 21.77 1.59 -5.28
C ALA A 276 23.04 1.10 -4.55
N GLN A 277 22.99 -0.07 -3.91
CA GLN A 277 24.14 -0.72 -3.28
C GLN A 277 24.80 -1.79 -4.18
N GLY A 278 24.33 -1.94 -5.42
CA GLY A 278 24.80 -3.00 -6.33
C GLY A 278 24.38 -4.41 -5.89
N LEU A 279 23.32 -4.50 -5.09
CA LEU A 279 22.79 -5.77 -4.57
C LEU A 279 21.52 -6.18 -5.33
N ALA A 280 21.31 -7.48 -5.48
CA ALA A 280 20.06 -8.00 -6.03
C ALA A 280 18.97 -8.00 -4.93
N PRO A 281 17.78 -7.41 -5.18
CA PRO A 281 16.71 -7.39 -4.18
C PRO A 281 16.14 -8.80 -3.95
N PRO A 282 16.16 -9.34 -2.73
CA PRO A 282 15.67 -10.70 -2.46
C PRO A 282 14.15 -10.83 -2.59
N MET A 283 13.43 -9.70 -2.54
CA MET A 283 11.96 -9.64 -2.62
C MET A 283 11.45 -9.16 -3.98
N LYS A 284 12.31 -9.05 -5.00
CA LYS A 284 11.99 -8.44 -6.30
C LYS A 284 10.68 -8.95 -6.91
N ALA A 285 10.51 -10.27 -7.01
CA ALA A 285 9.30 -10.87 -7.59
C ALA A 285 8.03 -10.52 -6.81
N THR A 286 8.11 -10.49 -5.47
CA THR A 286 6.99 -10.08 -4.61
C THR A 286 6.68 -8.59 -4.78
N ASN A 287 7.70 -7.75 -4.87
CA ASN A 287 7.55 -6.31 -5.09
C ASN A 287 6.90 -6.01 -6.44
N GLU A 288 7.37 -6.64 -7.52
CA GLU A 288 6.80 -6.52 -8.86
C GLU A 288 5.32 -6.98 -8.89
N ALA A 289 4.99 -8.09 -8.25
CA ALA A 289 3.60 -8.57 -8.17
C ALA A 289 2.68 -7.60 -7.41
N VAL A 290 3.17 -7.01 -6.31
CA VAL A 290 2.42 -5.99 -5.55
C VAL A 290 2.21 -4.73 -6.40
N ILE A 291 3.25 -4.26 -7.09
CA ILE A 291 3.18 -3.08 -7.95
C ILE A 291 2.17 -3.30 -9.08
N GLU A 292 2.28 -4.43 -9.79
CA GLU A 292 1.41 -4.75 -10.92
C GLU A 292 -0.06 -4.90 -10.51
N LEU A 293 -0.34 -5.62 -9.42
CA LEU A 293 -1.71 -5.76 -8.94
C LEU A 293 -2.29 -4.43 -8.43
N THR A 294 -1.46 -3.60 -7.80
CA THR A 294 -1.88 -2.26 -7.36
C THR A 294 -2.22 -1.36 -8.54
N ASP A 295 -1.48 -1.46 -9.64
CA ASP A 295 -1.76 -0.72 -10.88
C ASP A 295 -3.10 -1.13 -11.51
N TRP A 296 -3.41 -2.43 -11.54
CA TRP A 296 -4.73 -2.89 -11.98
C TRP A 296 -5.86 -2.34 -11.11
N LEU A 297 -5.69 -2.34 -9.79
CA LEU A 297 -6.69 -1.76 -8.86
C LEU A 297 -6.88 -0.25 -9.07
N LEU A 298 -5.83 0.49 -9.42
CA LEU A 298 -5.93 1.91 -9.76
C LEU A 298 -6.85 2.15 -10.96
N GLU A 299 -6.68 1.37 -12.03
CA GLU A 299 -7.54 1.46 -13.21
C GLU A 299 -8.99 1.03 -12.90
N PHE A 300 -9.19 0.08 -11.99
CA PHE A 300 -10.52 -0.36 -11.57
C PHE A 300 -11.24 0.76 -10.82
N CYS A 301 -10.56 1.40 -9.86
CA CYS A 301 -11.11 2.51 -9.08
C CYS A 301 -11.52 3.69 -9.96
N LYS A 302 -10.72 3.98 -11.00
CA LYS A 302 -11.03 5.00 -12.01
C LYS A 302 -12.31 4.68 -12.79
N LYS A 303 -12.48 3.42 -13.22
CA LYS A 303 -13.69 2.99 -13.97
C LYS A 303 -14.96 3.05 -13.12
N LEU A 304 -14.88 2.67 -11.84
CA LEU A 304 -16.02 2.73 -10.93
C LEU A 304 -16.54 4.16 -10.73
N GLY A 305 -15.66 5.17 -10.74
CA GLY A 305 -16.08 6.57 -10.63
C GLY A 305 -16.80 7.13 -11.87
N HIS A 306 -16.73 6.45 -13.01
CA HIS A 306 -17.33 6.92 -14.27
C HIS A 306 -18.66 6.25 -14.63
N LYS A 307 -18.87 4.98 -14.24
CA LYS A 307 -20.03 4.18 -14.67
C LYS A 307 -21.18 4.06 -13.68
N TYR A 308 -20.94 4.38 -12.41
CA TYR A 308 -21.94 4.39 -11.35
C TYR A 308 -22.08 5.83 -10.80
#